data_AF-A0AAD4V6P6-F1
#
_entry.id   AF-A0AAD4V6P6-F1
#
_cell.length_a   1.000
_cell.length_b   1.000
_cell.length_c   1.000
_cell.angle_alpha   90.00
_cell.angle_beta   90.00
_cell.angle_gamma   90.00
#
_symmetry.space_group_name_H-M   'P 1'
#
loop_
_entity.id
_entity.type
_entity.pdbx_description
1 polymer ?
#
loop_
_entity_poly.entity_id
_entity_poly.type
_entity_poly.pdbx_seq_one_letter_code
_entity_poly.pdbx_strand_id
1 'polypeptide(L)' 'MLSEACSTGKPVYVIGAEHCTWKFADFQNSLQERGVVRPFTGKEDMFKSWSYTPLNDTAEAASRVKMALAERGWSI' A
#
# COMPACT_ATOMS: atom_id res chain seq x y z
N MET A 1 -6.66 -0.61 6.04
CA MET A 1 -6.07 -1.87 6.51
C MET A 1 -4.73 -2.21 5.86
N LEU A 2 -4.61 -2.77 4.63
CA LEU A 2 -3.26 -3.16 4.12
C LEU A 2 -2.36 -1.96 3.73
N SER A 3 -2.83 -1.05 2.87
CA SER A 3 -2.09 0.18 2.54
C SER A 3 -1.82 1.04 3.79
N GLU A 4 -2.74 1.03 4.75
CA GLU A 4 -2.60 1.69 6.05
C GLU A 4 -1.51 1.05 6.92
N ALA A 5 -1.38 -0.28 6.96
CA ALA A 5 -0.23 -0.90 7.60
C ALA A 5 1.09 -0.44 6.95
N CYS A 6 1.07 -0.23 5.63
CA CYS A 6 2.21 0.27 4.87
C CYS A 6 2.49 1.77 5.10
N SER A 7 1.59 2.54 5.74
CA SER A 7 1.89 3.93 6.11
C SER A 7 2.82 4.04 7.32
N THR A 8 3.12 2.93 7.98
CA THR A 8 4.06 2.90 9.11
C THR A 8 5.52 2.85 8.68
N GLY A 9 5.81 2.48 7.42
CA GLY A 9 7.17 2.23 6.92
C GLY A 9 7.85 0.99 7.52
N LYS A 10 7.14 0.20 8.33
CA LYS A 10 7.65 -1.03 8.94
C LYS A 10 7.46 -2.23 8.01
N PRO A 11 8.27 -3.29 8.12
CA PRO A 11 8.00 -4.57 7.48
C PRO A 11 6.53 -5.01 7.57
N VAL A 12 5.90 -5.28 6.43
CA VAL A 12 4.54 -5.82 6.35
C VAL A 12 4.58 -7.12 5.57
N TYR A 13 4.08 -8.18 6.20
CA TYR A 13 3.90 -9.47 5.57
C TYR A 13 2.42 -9.74 5.27
N VAL A 14 2.13 -10.44 4.18
CA VAL A 14 0.76 -10.77 3.73
C VAL A 14 0.60 -12.29 3.63
N ILE A 15 -0.52 -12.81 4.15
CA ILE A 15 -0.91 -14.23 4.10
C ILE A 15 -2.15 -14.37 3.21
N GLY A 16 -2.19 -15.43 2.39
CA GLY A 16 -3.36 -15.76 1.57
C GLY A 16 -3.52 -14.91 0.31
N ALA A 17 -2.44 -14.24 -0.13
CA ALA A 17 -2.43 -13.46 -1.36
C ALA A 17 -2.76 -14.32 -2.59
N GLU A 18 -2.29 -15.57 -2.59
CA GLU A 18 -2.54 -16.62 -3.58
C GLU A 18 -4.01 -17.01 -3.72
N HIS A 19 -4.84 -16.73 -2.71
CA HIS A 19 -6.28 -16.99 -2.74
C HIS A 19 -7.09 -15.76 -3.18
N CYS A 20 -6.45 -14.61 -3.34
CA CYS A 20 -7.10 -13.40 -3.81
C CYS A 20 -7.31 -13.46 -5.33
N THR A 21 -8.40 -12.87 -5.80
CA THR A 21 -8.70 -12.77 -7.23
C THR A 21 -9.12 -11.34 -7.60
N TRP A 22 -9.07 -11.03 -8.90
CA TRP A 22 -9.52 -9.77 -9.47
C TRP A 22 -8.87 -8.55 -8.79
N LYS A 23 -9.67 -7.58 -8.32
CA LYS A 23 -9.18 -6.33 -7.70
C LYS A 23 -8.29 -6.54 -6.48
N PHE A 24 -8.47 -7.63 -5.73
CA PHE A 24 -7.67 -7.88 -4.53
C PHE A 24 -6.28 -8.41 -4.89
N ALA A 25 -6.22 -9.30 -5.89
CA ALA A 25 -4.94 -9.78 -6.42
C ALA A 25 -4.15 -8.64 -7.05
N ASP A 26 -4.81 -7.83 -7.90
CA ASP A 26 -4.20 -6.66 -8.53
C ASP A 26 -3.66 -5.65 -7.49
N PHE A 27 -4.47 -5.32 -6.49
CA PHE A 27 -4.04 -4.43 -5.41
C PHE A 27 -2.83 -4.97 -4.65
N GLN A 28 -2.83 -6.25 -4.25
CA GLN A 28 -1.72 -6.84 -3.50
C GLN A 28 -0.45 -6.96 -4.35
N ASN A 29 -0.58 -7.36 -5.61
CA ASN A 29 0.54 -7.41 -6.56
C ASN A 29 1.18 -6.04 -6.73
N SER A 30 0.37 -4.98 -6.88
CA SER A 30 0.90 -3.60 -6.98
C SER A 30 1.70 -3.17 -5.74
N LEU A 31 1.28 -3.59 -4.53
CA LEU A 31 2.02 -3.30 -3.30
C LEU A 31 3.30 -4.14 -3.20
N GLN A 32 3.27 -5.39 -3.66
CA GLN A 32 4.45 -6.25 -3.67
C GLN A 32 5.50 -5.76 -4.67
N GLU A 33 5.08 -5.32 -5.85
CA GLU A 33 5.94 -4.72 -6.88
C GLU A 33 6.60 -3.43 -6.38
N ARG A 34 5.89 -2.63 -5.58
CA ARG A 34 6.43 -1.45 -4.89
C ARG A 34 7.40 -1.81 -3.75
N GLY A 35 7.53 -3.08 -3.39
CA GLY A 35 8.40 -3.56 -2.32
C GLY A 35 7.92 -3.24 -0.90
N VAL A 36 6.67 -2.78 -0.76
CA VAL A 36 6.13 -2.36 0.55
C VAL A 36 5.51 -3.51 1.34
N VAL A 37 5.20 -4.62 0.66
CA VAL A 37 4.77 -5.88 1.27
C VAL A 37 5.55 -7.07 0.74
N ARG A 38 5.59 -8.16 1.51
CA ARG A 38 6.14 -9.46 1.10
C ARG A 38 5.18 -10.59 1.51
N PRO A 39 5.16 -11.72 0.79
CA PRO A 39 4.41 -12.89 1.25
C PRO A 39 5.00 -13.42 2.56
N PHE A 40 4.14 -13.90 3.45
CA PHE A 40 4.54 -14.66 4.63
C PHE A 40 4.51 -16.16 4.30
N THR A 41 5.69 -16.78 4.17
CA THR A 41 5.80 -18.20 3.85
C THR A 41 6.12 -19.07 5.07
N GLY A 42 6.42 -18.45 6.21
CA GLY A 42 6.88 -19.11 7.43
C GLY A 42 8.35 -19.54 7.38
N LYS A 43 9.10 -19.11 6.35
CA LYS A 43 10.53 -19.39 6.15
C LYS A 43 11.39 -18.15 6.28
N GLU A 44 10.78 -17.00 6.56
CA GLU A 44 11.46 -15.73 6.68
C GLU A 44 12.28 -15.66 7.98
N ASP A 45 13.47 -15.07 7.88
CA ASP A 45 14.31 -14.76 9.05
C ASP A 45 13.78 -13.50 9.75
N MET A 46 13.15 -13.67 10.92
CA MET A 46 12.54 -12.57 11.68
C MET A 46 13.54 -11.56 12.25
N PHE A 47 14.84 -11.87 12.23
CA PHE A 47 15.88 -10.88 12.59
C PHE A 47 16.18 -9.92 11.43
N LYS A 48 15.83 -10.28 10.20
CA LYS A 48 16.03 -9.43 9.02
C LYS A 48 14.83 -8.50 8.84
N SER A 49 15.11 -7.21 8.84
CA SER A 49 14.13 -6.15 8.58
C SER A 49 14.42 -5.47 7.23
N TRP A 50 13.38 -4.89 6.64
CA TRP A 50 13.52 -3.95 5.52
C TRP A 50 12.70 -2.70 5.81
N SER A 51 13.07 -1.61 5.15
CA SER A 51 12.31 -0.37 5.19
C SER A 51 11.92 0.05 3.78
N TYR A 52 10.90 0.89 3.71
CA TYR A 52 10.42 1.50 2.48
C TYR A 52 9.83 2.86 2.85
N THR A 53 9.68 3.74 1.85
CA THR A 53 9.03 5.03 2.07
C THR A 53 7.58 4.79 2.49
N PRO A 54 7.15 5.29 3.67
CA PRO A 54 5.79 5.13 4.13
C PRO A 54 4.77 5.57 3.07
N LEU A 55 3.74 4.77 2.88
CA LEU A 55 2.68 5.15 1.94
C LEU A 55 1.91 6.36 2.45
N ASN A 56 1.56 7.24 1.52
CA ASN A 56 0.78 8.45 1.79
C ASN A 56 -0.47 8.53 0.89
N ASP A 57 -1.02 7.37 0.56
CA ASP A 57 -2.10 7.21 -0.43
C ASP A 57 -3.31 8.11 -0.11
N THR A 58 -3.63 8.30 1.18
CA THR A 58 -4.73 9.16 1.64
C THR A 58 -4.48 10.63 1.29
N ALA A 59 -3.29 11.15 1.57
CA ALA A 59 -2.99 12.55 1.26
C ALA A 59 -2.87 12.77 -0.25
N GLU A 60 -2.33 11.80 -0.98
CA GLU A 60 -2.27 11.85 -2.44
C GLU A 60 -3.68 11.86 -3.06
N ALA A 61 -4.57 10.97 -2.59
CA ALA A 61 -5.96 10.93 -3.04
C ALA A 61 -6.68 12.25 -2.72
N ALA A 62 -6.53 12.77 -1.50
CA ALA A 62 -7.10 14.06 -1.11
C ALA A 62 -6.56 15.21 -1.97
N SER A 63 -5.26 15.21 -2.29
CA SER A 63 -4.65 16.21 -3.17
C SER A 63 -5.27 16.18 -4.56
N ARG A 64 -5.43 15.00 -5.16
CA ARG A 64 -6.06 14.83 -6.48
C ARG A 64 -7.51 15.32 -6.51
N VAL A 65 -8.27 15.03 -5.45
CA VAL A 65 -9.65 15.53 -5.32
C VAL A 65 -9.67 17.05 -5.25
N LYS A 66 -8.81 17.67 -4.43
CA LYS A 66 -8.70 19.14 -4.34
C LYS A 66 -8.35 19.77 -5.68
N MET A 67 -7.41 19.18 -6.43
CA MET A 67 -7.05 19.65 -7.77
C MET A 67 -8.24 19.61 -8.74
N ALA A 68 -8.97 18.48 -8.78
CA ALA A 68 -10.14 18.33 -9.65
C ALA A 68 -11.29 19.29 -9.31
N LEU A 69 -11.43 19.67 -8.04
CA LEU A 69 -12.39 20.68 -7.62
C LEU A 69 -11.95 22.10 -7.99
N ALA A 70 -10.66 22.41 -7.82
CA ALA A 70 -10.09 23.69 -8.22
C ALA A 70 -10.24 23.94 -9.73
N GLU A 71 -10.07 22.92 -10.57
CA GLU A 71 -10.33 22.98 -12.02
C GLU A 71 -11.77 23.36 -12.37
N ARG A 72 -12.72 23.10 -11.46
CA ARG A 72 -14.14 23.48 -11.62
C ARG A 72 -14.47 24.82 -10.98
N GLY A 73 -13.48 25.52 -10.42
CA GLY A 73 -13.65 26.81 -9.71
C GLY A 73 -14.06 26.68 -8.25
N TRP A 74 -13.96 25.49 -7.65
CA TRP A 74 -14.35 25.23 -6.26
C TRP A 74 -13.08 25.21 -5.38
N SER A 75 -13.07 25.95 -4.26
CA SER A 75 -11.97 25.94 -3.29
C SER A 75 -12.42 25.35 -1.95
N ILE A 76 -11.62 24.46 -1.38
CA ILE A 76 -11.78 23.85 -0.04
C ILE A 76 -10.53 24.12 0.79
#